data_AF-A0AAV9JLU8-F1
#
_entry.id   AF-A0AAV9JLU8-F1
#
_cell.length_a   1.000
_cell.length_b   1.000
_cell.length_c   1.000
_cell.angle_alpha   90.00
_cell.angle_beta   90.00
_cell.angle_gamma   90.00
#
_symmetry.space_group_name_H-M   'P 1'
#
loop_
_entity.id
_entity.type
_entity.pdbx_description
1 polymer ?
#
loop_
_entity_poly.entity_id
_entity_poly.type
_entity_poly.pdbx_seq_one_letter_code
_entity_poly.pdbx_strand_id
1 'polypeptide(L)'
;MTNLLPPNLLALFQPRPALRYLPPADHAPEDRRTAAISGIAAFLPALRDEPEIPYYPTESWLEARDRRILEKQAHQKYIAIDGFNELYKPTEDQSIRGDAFKTLFVARLPYDADIKDLEREFGRFGPIERIRIVTDNGESEKVGQQEEVKVEREQNGDGAKEGEQNGDSVKKGKQPEKKSRKGKSKGYAFVVFEREKDMKGMPSYNTNNPTVLTYPF
;
A
#
# COMPACT_ATOMS: atom_id res chain seq x y z
N MET A 1 19.43 -47.99 -31.27
CA MET A 1 18.33 -48.47 -32.15
C MET A 1 18.65 -48.24 -33.63
N THR A 2 19.92 -48.35 -34.06
CA THR A 2 20.35 -48.16 -35.48
C THR A 2 20.82 -49.47 -36.14
N ASN A 3 20.84 -50.56 -35.38
CA ASN A 3 21.40 -51.86 -35.79
C ASN A 3 20.48 -52.68 -36.72
N LEU A 4 19.23 -52.26 -36.92
CA LEU A 4 18.22 -52.93 -37.76
C LEU A 4 18.04 -52.24 -39.13
N LEU A 5 18.87 -51.24 -39.45
CA LEU A 5 18.77 -50.51 -40.70
C LEU A 5 19.42 -51.30 -41.85
N PRO A 6 18.92 -51.14 -43.08
CA PRO A 6 19.55 -51.74 -44.26
C PRO A 6 21.00 -51.25 -44.42
N PRO A 7 21.88 -52.06 -45.05
CA PRO A 7 23.32 -51.83 -45.05
C PRO A 7 23.74 -50.47 -45.62
N ASN A 8 23.01 -49.93 -46.60
CA ASN A 8 23.25 -48.61 -47.18
C ASN A 8 23.10 -47.47 -46.16
N LEU A 9 22.16 -47.60 -45.22
CA LEU A 9 21.96 -46.61 -44.16
C LEU A 9 22.88 -46.88 -42.97
N LEU A 10 23.18 -48.15 -42.68
CA LEU A 10 24.12 -48.54 -41.63
C LEU A 10 25.52 -47.96 -41.89
N ALA A 11 25.95 -47.91 -43.16
CA ALA A 11 27.22 -47.30 -43.57
C ALA A 11 27.37 -45.81 -43.15
N LEU A 12 26.27 -45.05 -43.09
CA LEU A 12 26.28 -43.65 -42.66
C LEU A 12 26.55 -43.50 -41.15
N PHE A 13 26.31 -44.55 -40.37
CA PHE A 13 26.50 -44.59 -38.93
C PHE A 13 27.79 -45.32 -38.53
N GLN A 14 28.73 -45.51 -39.46
CA GLN A 14 30.05 -46.03 -39.10
C GLN A 14 30.71 -45.09 -38.08
N PRO A 15 31.26 -45.62 -36.97
CA PRO A 15 31.91 -44.80 -35.98
C PRO A 15 33.13 -44.12 -36.60
N ARG A 16 33.47 -42.93 -36.09
CA ARG A 16 34.73 -42.27 -36.41
C ARG A 16 35.90 -43.17 -35.97
N PRO A 17 37.08 -43.06 -36.61
CA PRO A 17 38.27 -43.74 -36.12
C PRO A 17 38.56 -43.34 -34.68
N ALA A 18 39.21 -44.24 -33.93
CA ALA A 18 39.56 -44.01 -32.54
C ALA A 18 40.36 -42.71 -32.37
N LEU A 19 40.03 -41.95 -31.33
CA LEU A 19 40.74 -40.71 -31.02
C LEU A 19 42.19 -41.01 -30.64
N ARG A 20 43.10 -40.10 -31.00
CA ARG A 20 44.49 -40.16 -30.57
C ARG A 20 44.53 -39.88 -29.06
N TYR A 21 45.20 -40.74 -28.30
CA TYR A 21 45.43 -40.50 -26.89
C TYR A 21 46.33 -39.27 -26.71
N LEU A 22 45.92 -38.39 -25.81
CA LEU A 22 46.72 -37.29 -25.28
C LEU A 22 46.71 -37.39 -23.76
N PRO A 23 47.83 -37.07 -23.07
CA PRO A 23 47.84 -37.04 -21.62
C PRO A 23 46.83 -36.00 -21.11
N PRO A 24 46.18 -36.25 -19.96
CA PRO A 24 45.27 -35.28 -19.36
C PRO A 24 46.01 -33.98 -19.01
N ALA A 25 45.37 -32.84 -19.24
CA ALA A 25 45.95 -31.52 -18.94
C ALA A 25 45.86 -31.14 -17.45
N ASP A 26 45.03 -31.85 -16.69
CA ASP A 26 44.73 -31.56 -15.29
C ASP A 26 45.33 -32.63 -14.37
N HIS A 27 45.42 -32.30 -13.08
CA HIS A 27 45.80 -33.23 -12.04
C HIS A 27 44.74 -34.33 -11.86
N ALA A 28 45.22 -35.52 -11.49
CA ALA A 28 44.36 -36.63 -11.13
C ALA A 28 43.47 -36.22 -9.93
N PRO A 29 42.23 -36.73 -9.82
CA PRO A 29 41.30 -36.36 -8.77
C PRO A 29 41.86 -36.48 -7.33
N GLU A 30 42.76 -37.43 -7.10
CA GLU A 30 43.41 -37.68 -5.81
C GLU A 30 44.38 -36.55 -5.40
N ASP A 31 45.02 -35.91 -6.38
CA ASP A 31 46.00 -34.85 -6.17
C ASP A 31 45.36 -33.45 -6.15
N ARG A 32 44.05 -33.36 -6.43
CA ARG A 32 43.32 -32.09 -6.44
C ARG A 32 43.17 -31.56 -5.01
N ARG A 33 43.97 -30.56 -4.67
CA ARG A 33 43.95 -29.87 -3.37
C ARG A 33 44.03 -28.35 -3.53
N THR A 34 43.36 -27.63 -2.65
CA THR A 34 43.51 -26.18 -2.49
C THR A 34 44.69 -25.83 -1.58
N ALA A 35 45.01 -24.54 -1.44
CA ALA A 35 46.03 -24.07 -0.50
C ALA A 35 45.64 -24.39 0.96
N ALA A 36 46.65 -24.54 1.82
CA ALA A 36 46.45 -24.75 3.25
C ALA A 36 45.88 -23.49 3.92
N ILE A 37 44.86 -23.65 4.76
CA ILE A 37 44.25 -22.55 5.53
C ILE A 37 45.17 -22.22 6.72
N SER A 38 45.63 -20.97 6.82
CA SER A 38 46.41 -20.46 7.96
C SER A 38 45.52 -19.95 9.10
N GLY A 39 46.10 -19.73 10.28
CA GLY A 39 45.40 -19.08 11.38
C GLY A 39 45.20 -17.57 11.18
N ILE A 40 44.27 -16.98 11.95
CA ILE A 40 43.90 -15.55 11.86
C ILE A 40 44.79 -14.67 12.77
N ALA A 41 45.59 -15.26 13.66
CA ALA A 41 46.39 -14.53 14.66
C ALA A 41 47.35 -13.49 14.07
N ALA A 42 47.81 -13.68 12.83
CA ALA A 42 48.68 -12.75 12.11
C ALA A 42 48.03 -11.37 11.88
N PHE A 43 46.70 -11.26 11.92
CA PHE A 43 45.96 -10.02 11.65
C PHE A 43 45.65 -9.19 12.90
N LEU A 44 46.00 -9.66 14.12
CA LEU A 44 45.79 -8.90 15.36
C LEU A 44 46.51 -7.53 15.40
N PRO A 45 47.74 -7.38 14.87
CA PRO A 45 48.37 -6.06 14.77
C PRO A 45 47.58 -5.11 13.87
N ALA A 46 47.10 -5.59 12.71
CA ALA A 46 46.33 -4.78 11.77
C ALA A 46 45.01 -4.27 12.36
N LEU A 47 44.35 -5.09 13.19
CA LEU A 47 43.12 -4.69 13.90
C LEU A 47 43.35 -3.52 14.89
N ARG A 48 44.56 -3.39 15.45
CA ARG A 48 44.89 -2.29 16.37
C ARG A 48 45.15 -0.97 15.65
N ASP A 49 45.64 -1.05 14.42
CA ASP A 49 45.96 0.11 13.60
C ASP A 49 44.72 0.66 12.85
N GLU A 50 43.63 -0.11 12.84
CA GLU A 50 42.39 0.26 12.16
C GLU A 50 41.61 1.34 12.95
N PRO A 51 41.26 2.48 12.32
CA PRO A 51 40.53 3.54 13.01
C PRO A 51 39.11 3.07 13.37
N GLU A 52 38.65 3.41 14.58
CA GLU A 52 37.28 3.12 15.00
C GLU A 52 36.26 3.91 14.18
N ILE A 53 35.55 3.23 13.28
CA ILE A 53 34.43 3.81 12.54
C ILE A 53 33.18 3.77 13.46
N PRO A 54 32.50 4.89 13.72
CA PRO A 54 31.30 4.87 14.54
C PRO A 54 30.21 4.00 13.88
N TYR A 55 29.73 3.01 14.62
CA TYR A 55 28.67 2.11 14.16
C TYR A 55 27.30 2.80 14.24
N TYR A 56 26.62 2.92 13.10
CA TYR A 56 25.23 3.34 13.02
C TYR A 56 24.36 2.13 12.67
N PRO A 57 23.53 1.63 13.61
CA PRO A 57 22.63 0.52 13.33
C PRO A 57 21.68 0.90 12.18
N THR A 58 21.73 0.14 11.10
CA THR A 58 20.73 0.25 10.03
C THR A 58 19.53 -0.59 10.41
N GLU A 59 18.34 -0.03 10.27
CA GLU A 59 17.11 -0.74 10.63
C GLU A 59 16.87 -1.94 9.71
N SER A 60 16.45 -3.04 10.32
CA SER A 60 15.89 -4.17 9.59
C SER A 60 14.52 -3.80 9.02
N TRP A 61 14.09 -4.46 7.94
CA TRP A 61 12.75 -4.30 7.38
C TRP A 61 11.64 -4.59 8.42
N LEU A 62 11.90 -5.50 9.37
CA LEU A 62 11.00 -5.80 10.47
C LEU A 62 10.82 -4.59 11.40
N GLU A 63 11.91 -3.95 11.77
CA GLU A 63 11.92 -2.77 12.65
C GLU A 63 11.25 -1.57 11.99
N ALA A 64 11.51 -1.35 10.70
CA ALA A 64 10.83 -0.31 9.92
C ALA A 64 9.32 -0.56 9.77
N ARG A 65 8.90 -1.83 9.69
CA ARG A 65 7.48 -2.21 9.67
C ARG A 65 6.82 -1.93 11.02
N ASP A 66 7.46 -2.33 12.11
CA ASP A 66 6.94 -2.16 13.47
C ASP A 66 6.86 -0.68 13.83
N ARG A 67 7.85 0.13 13.43
CA ARG A 67 7.80 1.60 13.53
C ARG A 67 6.56 2.17 12.85
N ARG A 68 6.34 1.86 11.57
CA ARG A 68 5.16 2.36 10.83
C ARG A 68 3.85 1.95 11.49
N ILE A 69 3.78 0.75 12.07
CA ILE A 69 2.61 0.29 12.80
C ILE A 69 2.42 1.13 14.06
N LEU A 70 3.48 1.36 14.85
CA LEU A 70 3.44 2.16 16.07
C LEU A 70 3.08 3.61 15.80
N GLU A 71 3.68 4.25 14.80
CA GLU A 71 3.36 5.63 14.38
C GLU A 71 1.89 5.73 13.97
N LYS A 72 1.40 4.79 13.15
CA LYS A 72 0.00 4.75 12.72
C LYS A 72 -0.96 4.52 13.90
N GLN A 73 -0.57 3.73 14.89
CA GLN A 73 -1.35 3.52 16.11
C GLN A 73 -1.34 4.77 17.00
N ALA A 74 -0.19 5.40 17.20
CA ALA A 74 -0.05 6.63 17.96
C ALA A 74 -0.87 7.76 17.34
N HIS A 75 -0.82 7.91 16.02
CA HIS A 75 -1.62 8.88 15.29
C HIS A 75 -3.13 8.64 15.44
N GLN A 76 -3.58 7.38 15.35
CA GLN A 76 -4.97 7.03 15.60
C GLN A 76 -5.40 7.35 17.03
N LYS A 77 -4.57 7.04 18.03
CA LYS A 77 -4.83 7.36 19.44
C LYS A 77 -4.93 8.87 19.65
N TYR A 78 -4.04 9.64 19.04
CA TYR A 78 -4.06 11.09 19.10
C TYR A 78 -5.36 11.66 18.52
N ILE A 79 -5.77 11.23 17.32
CA ILE A 79 -7.04 11.67 16.72
C ILE A 79 -8.24 11.32 17.62
N ALA A 80 -8.22 10.15 18.25
CA ALA A 80 -9.34 9.68 19.06
C ALA A 80 -9.47 10.41 20.41
N ILE A 81 -8.38 10.88 21.00
CA ILE A 81 -8.36 11.45 22.35
C ILE A 81 -8.24 12.98 22.29
N ASP A 82 -7.09 13.48 21.86
CA ASP A 82 -6.72 14.89 22.01
C ASP A 82 -7.06 15.71 20.76
N GLY A 83 -6.75 15.16 19.58
CA GLY A 83 -6.91 15.85 18.30
C GLY A 83 -8.36 16.03 17.85
N PHE A 84 -9.32 15.32 18.45
CA PHE A 84 -10.73 15.39 18.06
C PHE A 84 -11.28 16.82 18.13
N ASN A 85 -11.01 17.53 19.22
CA ASN A 85 -11.52 18.88 19.45
C ASN A 85 -10.91 19.92 18.50
N GLU A 86 -9.67 19.70 18.05
CA GLU A 86 -8.95 20.62 17.17
C GLU A 86 -9.29 20.37 15.69
N LEU A 87 -9.37 19.10 15.30
CA LEU A 87 -9.55 18.66 13.91
C LEU A 87 -11.02 18.68 13.47
N TYR A 88 -11.97 18.49 14.37
CA TYR A 88 -13.40 18.36 14.03
C TYR A 88 -14.23 19.53 14.57
N LYS A 89 -14.44 20.54 13.71
CA LYS A 89 -15.29 21.71 13.99
C LYS A 89 -16.47 21.78 13.02
N PRO A 90 -17.63 21.19 13.36
CA PRO A 90 -18.77 21.15 12.46
C PRO A 90 -19.34 22.54 12.11
N THR A 91 -19.15 23.53 12.98
CA THR A 91 -19.64 24.90 12.76
C THR A 91 -18.91 25.62 11.61
N GLU A 92 -17.64 25.30 11.38
CA GLU A 92 -16.80 25.95 10.35
C GLU A 92 -16.91 25.23 8.98
N ASP A 93 -17.54 24.05 8.92
CA ASP A 93 -17.61 23.26 7.69
C ASP A 93 -18.68 23.81 6.71
N GLN A 94 -18.21 24.28 5.56
CA GLN A 94 -19.05 24.84 4.47
C GLN A 94 -20.10 23.85 3.93
N SER A 95 -19.84 22.56 4.14
CA SER A 95 -20.71 21.45 3.78
C SER A 95 -22.01 21.42 4.61
N ILE A 96 -21.93 21.83 5.88
CA ILE A 96 -23.05 21.80 6.82
C ILE A 96 -23.88 23.05 6.60
N ARG A 97 -25.17 22.88 6.28
CA ARG A 97 -26.12 23.98 6.09
C ARG A 97 -27.50 23.55 6.57
N GLY A 98 -28.25 24.49 7.13
CA GLY A 98 -29.61 24.26 7.60
C GLY A 98 -29.71 23.98 9.10
N ASP A 99 -30.92 23.65 9.54
CA ASP A 99 -31.24 23.35 10.94
C ASP A 99 -31.02 21.86 11.24
N ALA A 100 -30.25 21.56 12.29
CA ALA A 100 -29.94 20.20 12.72
C ALA A 100 -31.20 19.42 13.14
N PHE A 101 -32.18 20.09 13.77
CA PHE A 101 -33.40 19.44 14.24
C PHE A 101 -34.35 19.01 13.11
N LYS A 102 -34.11 19.51 11.90
CA LYS A 102 -34.88 19.17 10.70
C LYS A 102 -34.13 18.24 9.75
N THR A 103 -32.89 17.89 10.07
CA THR A 103 -32.00 17.12 9.21
C THR A 103 -31.90 15.68 9.68
N LEU A 104 -32.32 14.75 8.82
CA LEU A 104 -32.18 13.32 9.03
C LEU A 104 -30.86 12.82 8.44
N PHE A 105 -30.11 12.08 9.25
CA PHE A 105 -28.95 11.33 8.78
C PHE A 105 -29.35 9.93 8.34
N VAL A 106 -29.04 9.59 7.08
CA VAL A 106 -29.35 8.28 6.49
C VAL A 106 -28.04 7.55 6.21
N ALA A 107 -27.75 6.53 7.01
CA ALA A 107 -26.58 5.67 6.86
C ALA A 107 -26.87 4.41 6.02
N ARG A 108 -25.80 3.73 5.59
CA ARG A 108 -25.86 2.45 4.84
C ARG A 108 -26.71 2.54 3.56
N LEU A 109 -26.67 3.69 2.90
CA LEU A 109 -27.30 3.89 1.61
C LEU A 109 -26.48 3.12 0.54
N PRO A 110 -27.13 2.42 -0.43
CA PRO A 110 -26.40 1.81 -1.52
C PRO A 110 -25.63 2.87 -2.32
N TYR A 111 -24.47 2.51 -2.84
CA TYR A 111 -23.59 3.45 -3.54
C TYR A 111 -24.17 4.00 -4.84
N ASP A 112 -25.12 3.27 -5.43
CA ASP A 112 -25.81 3.62 -6.68
C ASP A 112 -27.11 4.39 -6.42
N ALA A 113 -27.41 4.76 -5.16
CA ALA A 113 -28.61 5.49 -4.83
C ALA A 113 -28.57 6.93 -5.36
N ASP A 114 -29.65 7.33 -6.01
CA ASP A 114 -29.83 8.69 -6.51
C ASP A 114 -30.74 9.52 -5.59
N ILE A 115 -30.70 10.84 -5.78
CA ILE A 115 -31.55 11.80 -5.06
C ILE A 115 -33.03 11.45 -5.24
N LYS A 116 -33.45 10.98 -6.42
CA LYS A 116 -34.83 10.62 -6.73
C LYS A 116 -35.36 9.46 -5.86
N ASP A 117 -34.49 8.51 -5.51
CA ASP A 117 -34.86 7.40 -4.65
C ASP A 117 -35.11 7.88 -3.22
N LEU A 118 -34.26 8.78 -2.74
CA LEU A 118 -34.45 9.43 -1.45
C LEU A 118 -35.71 10.30 -1.42
N GLU A 119 -35.99 11.07 -2.47
CA GLU A 119 -37.23 11.85 -2.59
C GLU A 119 -38.47 10.96 -2.52
N ARG A 120 -38.46 9.82 -3.22
CA ARG A 120 -39.59 8.89 -3.27
C ARG A 120 -39.88 8.26 -1.92
N GLU A 121 -38.85 7.74 -1.25
CA GLU A 121 -39.02 7.01 0.02
C GLU A 121 -39.30 7.95 1.20
N PHE A 122 -38.57 9.08 1.28
CA PHE A 122 -38.68 10.01 2.40
C PHE A 122 -39.81 11.03 2.21
N GLY A 123 -40.24 11.30 0.97
CA GLY A 123 -41.33 12.23 0.68
C GLY A 123 -42.70 11.79 1.23
N ARG A 124 -42.86 10.50 1.56
CA ARG A 124 -44.06 9.97 2.21
C ARG A 124 -44.30 10.57 3.60
N PHE A 125 -43.24 10.98 4.29
CA PHE A 125 -43.31 11.43 5.68
C PHE A 125 -43.47 12.94 5.80
N GLY A 126 -43.08 13.69 4.76
CA GLY A 126 -43.32 15.12 4.67
C GLY A 126 -42.56 15.78 3.52
N PRO A 127 -42.81 17.07 3.27
CA PRO A 127 -42.08 17.85 2.28
C PRO A 127 -40.59 17.97 2.66
N ILE A 128 -39.75 17.73 1.66
CA ILE A 128 -38.28 17.73 1.78
C ILE A 128 -37.76 19.08 1.28
N GLU A 129 -36.94 19.75 2.09
CA GLU A 129 -36.28 21.01 1.75
C GLU A 129 -35.01 20.75 0.91
N ARG A 130 -34.19 19.77 1.30
CA ARG A 130 -32.91 19.48 0.64
C ARG A 130 -32.42 18.08 0.88
N ILE A 131 -31.87 17.44 -0.16
CA ILE A 131 -31.14 16.18 -0.04
C ILE A 131 -29.67 16.40 -0.41
N ARG A 132 -28.77 15.79 0.36
CA ARG A 132 -27.34 15.77 0.07
C ARG A 132 -26.77 14.38 0.28
N ILE A 133 -26.36 13.73 -0.80
CA ILE A 133 -25.54 12.51 -0.76
C ILE A 133 -24.09 12.94 -0.60
N VAL A 134 -23.37 12.37 0.36
CA VAL A 134 -21.95 12.69 0.55
C VAL A 134 -21.11 11.86 -0.41
N THR A 135 -20.28 12.55 -1.18
CA THR A 135 -19.35 11.96 -2.13
C THR A 135 -17.91 12.24 -1.72
N ASP A 136 -16.97 11.45 -2.24
CA ASP A 136 -15.54 11.71 -2.04
C ASP A 136 -15.07 12.85 -2.95
N ASN A 137 -14.55 13.93 -2.37
CA ASN A 137 -14.06 15.10 -3.12
C ASN A 137 -12.66 14.87 -3.74
N GLY A 138 -11.99 13.77 -3.38
CA GLY A 138 -10.61 13.48 -3.81
C GLY A 138 -9.55 14.32 -3.08
N GLU A 139 -9.91 14.95 -1.97
CA GLU A 139 -8.96 15.70 -1.12
C GLU A 139 -7.92 14.78 -0.49
N SER A 140 -8.30 13.55 -0.15
CA SER A 140 -7.41 12.51 0.37
C SER A 140 -6.30 12.11 -0.62
N GLU A 141 -6.58 12.17 -1.93
CA GLU A 141 -5.61 11.86 -2.98
C GLU A 141 -4.55 12.98 -3.12
N LYS A 142 -4.87 14.22 -2.76
CA LYS A 142 -3.94 15.37 -2.84
C LYS A 142 -2.91 15.37 -1.72
N VAL A 143 -3.31 14.98 -0.51
CA VAL A 143 -2.43 14.96 0.68
C VAL A 143 -1.30 13.93 0.52
N GLY A 144 -1.63 12.72 0.02
CA GLY A 144 -0.61 11.67 -0.18
C GLY A 144 0.47 12.04 -1.21
N GLN A 145 0.12 12.79 -2.26
CA GLN A 145 1.11 13.26 -3.24
C GLN A 145 2.08 14.30 -2.65
N GLN A 146 1.64 15.09 -1.67
CA GLN A 146 2.48 16.10 -1.03
C GLN A 146 3.44 15.51 0.00
N GLU A 147 3.00 14.49 0.75
CA GLU A 147 3.84 13.76 1.69
C GLU A 147 4.92 12.92 0.99
N GLU A 148 4.58 12.21 -0.10
CA GLU A 148 5.56 11.45 -0.89
C GLU A 148 6.67 12.37 -1.46
N VAL A 149 6.30 13.55 -1.99
CA VAL A 149 7.26 14.54 -2.51
C VAL A 149 8.15 15.13 -1.39
N LYS A 150 7.64 15.19 -0.16
CA LYS A 150 8.41 15.70 1.00
C LYS A 150 9.40 14.65 1.53
N VAL A 151 8.99 13.38 1.63
CA VAL A 151 9.86 12.27 2.04
C VAL A 151 10.99 12.05 1.03
N GLU A 152 10.72 12.17 -0.27
CA GLU A 152 11.77 12.08 -1.29
C GLU A 152 12.73 13.27 -1.28
N ARG A 153 12.30 14.46 -0.86
CA ARG A 153 13.19 15.62 -0.68
C ARG A 153 14.05 15.51 0.58
N GLU A 154 13.51 14.96 1.67
CA GLU A 154 14.23 14.78 2.94
C GLU A 154 15.25 13.63 2.88
N GLN A 155 15.04 12.64 1.99
CA GLN A 155 16.05 11.60 1.70
C GLN A 155 17.16 12.07 0.74
N ASN A 156 16.99 13.23 0.08
CA ASN A 156 17.87 13.70 -1.00
C ASN A 156 18.45 15.13 -0.81
N GLY A 157 18.86 15.50 0.41
CA GLY A 157 19.76 16.66 0.63
C GLY A 157 20.66 16.39 1.84
N ASP A 158 21.98 16.65 1.88
CA ASP A 158 22.90 17.33 0.97
C ASP A 158 24.19 16.50 0.85
N GLY A 159 24.54 16.04 -0.35
CA GLY A 159 25.78 15.31 -0.60
C GLY A 159 26.23 15.52 -2.04
N ALA A 160 27.22 16.39 -2.24
CA ALA A 160 27.88 16.57 -3.52
C ALA A 160 28.60 15.28 -3.95
N LYS A 161 28.52 15.01 -5.26
CA LYS A 161 28.97 13.84 -6.06
C LYS A 161 30.43 13.40 -5.78
N GLU A 162 30.84 12.15 -5.99
CA GLU A 162 31.05 11.48 -7.29
C GLU A 162 31.09 9.93 -7.13
N GLY A 163 30.63 9.18 -8.13
CA GLY A 163 30.76 7.72 -8.15
C GLY A 163 29.89 6.98 -9.18
N GLU A 164 30.44 6.85 -10.38
CA GLU A 164 30.29 5.83 -11.44
C GLU A 164 28.96 5.11 -11.73
N GLN A 165 28.66 5.10 -13.03
CA GLN A 165 27.58 4.38 -13.69
C GLN A 165 27.92 2.89 -13.81
N ASN A 166 27.12 2.02 -13.21
CA ASN A 166 26.93 0.66 -13.71
C ASN A 166 25.44 0.36 -13.76
N GLY A 167 24.94 0.21 -14.99
CA GLY A 167 23.54 -0.01 -15.30
C GLY A 167 23.16 -1.46 -15.08
N ASP A 168 22.30 -1.69 -14.09
CA ASP A 168 21.43 -2.86 -14.04
C ASP A 168 19.98 -2.39 -14.07
N SER A 169 19.33 -2.59 -15.22
CA SER A 169 17.95 -2.20 -15.44
C SER A 169 16.99 -3.14 -14.71
N VAL A 170 16.76 -2.87 -13.43
CA VAL A 170 15.68 -3.48 -12.67
C VAL A 170 14.36 -3.02 -13.27
N LYS A 171 13.62 -3.97 -13.87
CA LYS A 171 12.26 -3.75 -14.37
C LYS A 171 11.37 -3.36 -13.20
N LYS A 172 11.17 -2.05 -12.98
CA LYS A 172 10.13 -1.53 -12.07
C LYS A 172 8.79 -2.11 -12.52
N GLY A 173 8.24 -2.99 -11.70
CA GLY A 173 6.89 -3.54 -11.89
C GLY A 173 5.91 -2.38 -12.05
N LYS A 174 5.07 -2.48 -13.08
CA LYS A 174 4.02 -1.51 -13.41
C LYS A 174 3.11 -1.37 -12.18
N GLN A 175 3.19 -0.25 -11.47
CA GLN A 175 2.30 0.00 -10.33
C GLN A 175 0.84 0.02 -10.82
N PRO A 176 -0.12 -0.58 -10.09
CA PRO A 176 -1.50 -0.58 -10.50
C PRO A 176 -2.07 0.85 -10.46
N GLU A 177 -2.56 1.33 -11.60
CA GLU A 177 -3.26 2.62 -11.69
C GLU A 177 -4.46 2.62 -10.72
N LYS A 178 -4.36 3.39 -9.63
CA LYS A 178 -5.45 3.57 -8.68
C LYS A 178 -6.54 4.40 -9.36
N LYS A 179 -7.68 3.77 -9.66
CA LYS A 179 -8.88 4.49 -10.16
C LYS A 179 -9.31 5.53 -9.13
N SER A 180 -9.37 6.81 -9.54
CA SER A 180 -9.75 7.91 -8.65
C SER A 180 -11.11 7.65 -8.00
N ARG A 181 -11.21 7.87 -6.69
CA ARG A 181 -12.49 7.68 -5.96
C ARG A 181 -13.38 8.93 -6.02
N LYS A 182 -12.90 10.02 -6.62
CA LYS A 182 -13.61 11.28 -6.77
C LYS A 182 -15.02 11.09 -7.36
N GLY A 183 -16.02 11.67 -6.70
CA GLY A 183 -17.43 11.64 -7.11
C GLY A 183 -18.18 10.36 -6.72
N LYS A 184 -17.53 9.36 -6.13
CA LYS A 184 -18.21 8.16 -5.61
C LYS A 184 -18.93 8.50 -4.30
N SER A 185 -20.14 7.98 -4.17
CA SER A 185 -20.94 8.01 -2.94
C SER A 185 -20.16 7.39 -1.77
N LYS A 186 -20.21 8.02 -0.60
CA LYS A 186 -19.70 7.46 0.67
C LYS A 186 -20.73 6.56 1.36
N GLY A 187 -21.90 6.35 0.76
CA GLY A 187 -22.95 5.47 1.30
C GLY A 187 -23.77 6.09 2.43
N TYR A 188 -23.81 7.41 2.52
CA TYR A 188 -24.69 8.13 3.45
C TYR A 188 -25.17 9.46 2.87
N ALA A 189 -26.32 9.91 3.36
CA ALA A 189 -26.97 11.13 2.92
C ALA A 189 -27.58 11.90 4.10
N PHE A 190 -27.80 13.20 3.88
CA PHE A 190 -28.56 14.07 4.76
C PHE A 190 -29.84 14.50 4.04
N VAL A 191 -30.98 14.32 4.70
CA VAL A 191 -32.30 14.71 4.19
C VAL A 191 -32.88 15.76 5.13
N VAL A 192 -33.04 16.98 4.63
CA VAL A 192 -33.58 18.11 5.38
C VAL A 192 -35.07 18.23 5.08
N PHE A 193 -35.91 18.20 6.11
CA PHE A 193 -37.35 18.41 6.00
C PHE A 193 -37.72 19.86 6.27
N GLU A 194 -38.84 20.34 5.72
CA GLU A 194 -39.31 21.70 6.01
C GLU A 194 -39.74 21.86 7.47
N ARG A 195 -40.32 20.79 8.05
CA ARG A 195 -40.87 20.76 9.41
C ARG A 195 -40.23 19.64 10.23
N GLU A 196 -39.79 19.98 11.44
CA GLU A 196 -39.21 19.03 12.40
C GLU A 196 -40.17 17.87 12.75
N LYS A 197 -41.48 18.14 12.79
CA LYS A 197 -42.50 17.12 13.10
C LYS A 197 -42.50 15.97 12.10
N ASP A 198 -42.22 16.26 10.84
CA ASP A 198 -42.26 15.28 9.76
C ASP A 198 -41.05 14.31 9.84
N MET A 199 -39.91 14.81 10.32
CA MET A 199 -38.74 13.97 10.66
C MET A 199 -39.04 13.06 11.87
N LYS A 200 -39.63 13.62 12.94
CA LYS A 200 -39.93 12.89 14.19
C LYS A 200 -41.04 11.85 14.05
N GLY A 201 -41.90 11.99 13.03
CA GLY A 201 -42.98 11.05 12.74
C GLY A 201 -42.52 9.74 12.10
N MET A 202 -41.23 9.59 11.76
CA MET A 202 -40.71 8.35 11.18
C MET A 202 -40.62 7.23 12.20
N PRO A 203 -41.07 6.00 11.87
CA PRO A 203 -40.90 4.85 12.75
C PRO A 203 -39.40 4.55 12.91
N SER A 204 -38.94 4.45 14.16
CA SER A 204 -37.64 3.85 14.45
C SER A 204 -37.72 2.38 14.06
N TYR A 205 -37.04 2.00 12.98
CA TYR A 205 -37.01 0.62 12.54
C TYR A 205 -36.33 -0.24 13.61
N ASN A 206 -37.02 -1.34 13.94
CA ASN A 206 -36.63 -2.37 14.90
C ASN A 206 -35.26 -2.98 14.52
N THR A 207 -34.38 -3.09 15.51
CA THR A 207 -32.92 -3.29 15.44
C THR A 207 -32.47 -4.71 15.15
N ASN A 208 -33.32 -5.58 14.59
CA ASN A 208 -32.91 -6.93 14.16
C ASN A 208 -32.03 -6.93 12.88
N ASN A 209 -31.50 -5.77 12.48
CA ASN A 209 -30.47 -5.60 11.46
C ASN A 209 -29.53 -4.45 11.90
N PRO A 210 -28.24 -4.68 12.19
CA PRO A 210 -27.46 -3.87 13.15
C PRO A 210 -26.84 -2.58 12.56
N THR A 211 -27.59 -1.75 11.81
CA THR A 211 -26.94 -0.67 11.03
C THR A 211 -27.50 0.74 11.09
N VAL A 212 -28.25 1.11 12.13
CA VAL A 212 -28.51 2.53 12.34
C VAL A 212 -28.43 2.84 13.83
N LEU A 213 -27.27 3.36 14.24
CA LEU A 213 -27.13 4.06 15.52
C LEU A 213 -27.55 5.50 15.27
N THR A 214 -28.75 5.86 15.68
CA THR A 214 -29.18 7.25 15.79
C THR A 214 -28.58 7.83 17.07
N TYR A 215 -27.60 8.73 16.94
CA TYR A 215 -27.20 9.62 18.04
C TYR A 215 -27.72 11.02 17.74
N PRO A 216 -28.51 11.64 18.64
CA PRO A 216 -28.66 13.09 18.63
C PRO A 216 -27.29 13.71 18.97
N PHE A 217 -26.90 14.72 18.20
CA PHE A 217 -25.80 15.63 18.56
C PHE A 217 -26.30 16.66 19.57
#